data_AF-A0A9C7G8F9-F1
#
_entry.id   AF-A0A9C7G8F9-F1
#
_cell.length_a   1.000
_cell.length_b   1.000
_cell.length_c   1.000
_cell.angle_alpha   90.00
_cell.angle_beta   90.00
_cell.angle_gamma   90.00
#
_symmetry.space_group_name_H-M   'P 1'
#
loop_
_entity.id
_entity.type
_entity.pdbx_description
1 polymer ?
#
loop_
_entity_poly.entity_id
_entity_poly.type
_entity_poly.pdbx_seq_one_letter_code
_entity_poly.pdbx_strand_id
1 'polypeptide(L)'
;MKRKVHVISIQEEYLDIISKQLIEVLGDRIEIYSITIKSLKMDMILPGDIVILSKGILKGITRPFIPASCPIIIGKREINIVNTKELIILPDGQNILVVNDTIEQSKETAFSLENIYFEHTYFVDDGVNPIPENIDFIVTPGEKQLVPEHFTNVIDIGPRILSFQTFLELSNLIDEHNDKLHLMNRYMKSQISLAKEFIHDLGGKRKDTRELVELYNPDIPPVKTSSSILTDDKINSITSKIDKHGFLEESIKILELYERGKRQFQSYGRLKVKQMLEDSGFTLSEQQIRIRLEVLQELGLLLARQGRGGTTITTVGEKFLEVQRGK
;
A
#
# COMPACT_ATOMS: atom_id res chain seq x y z
N MET A 1 30.51 -1.96 17.95
CA MET A 1 29.67 -0.76 18.14
C MET A 1 28.52 -0.84 17.15
N LYS A 2 27.27 -0.56 17.54
CA LYS A 2 26.13 -0.63 16.62
C LYS A 2 26.26 0.46 15.56
N ARG A 3 25.97 0.16 14.29
CA ARG A 3 25.91 1.17 13.23
C ARG A 3 24.52 1.82 13.24
N LYS A 4 24.47 3.14 13.18
CA LYS A 4 23.21 3.88 13.07
C LYS A 4 22.72 3.87 11.64
N VAL A 5 21.48 3.46 11.44
CA VAL A 5 20.82 3.35 10.14
C VAL A 5 19.56 4.18 10.16
N HIS A 6 19.49 5.18 9.29
CA HIS A 6 18.33 6.04 9.11
C HIS A 6 17.53 5.59 7.89
N VAL A 7 16.26 5.25 8.07
CA VAL A 7 15.34 4.91 6.97
C VAL A 7 14.47 6.11 6.69
N ILE A 8 14.54 6.66 5.48
CA ILE A 8 13.79 7.84 5.08
C ILE A 8 12.77 7.48 4.02
N SER A 9 11.49 7.80 4.29
CA SER A 9 10.38 7.54 3.38
C SER A 9 9.36 8.69 3.35
N ILE A 10 8.45 8.63 2.38
CA ILE A 10 7.28 9.51 2.30
C ILE A 10 6.13 8.95 3.13
N GLN A 11 5.93 7.62 3.09
CA GLN A 11 4.83 6.90 3.75
C GLN A 11 5.29 6.31 5.09
N GLU A 12 4.49 6.47 6.14
CA GLU A 12 4.77 5.96 7.49
C GLU A 12 4.61 4.44 7.57
N GLU A 13 3.59 3.90 6.92
CA GLU A 13 3.27 2.46 6.91
C GLU A 13 4.45 1.63 6.38
N TYR A 14 5.15 2.16 5.38
CA TYR A 14 6.35 1.54 4.83
C TYR A 14 7.52 1.54 5.83
N LEU A 15 7.66 2.58 6.63
CA LEU A 15 8.75 2.66 7.62
C LEU A 15 8.64 1.56 8.66
N ASP A 16 7.44 1.24 9.13
CA ASP A 16 7.22 0.20 10.14
C ASP A 16 7.63 -1.18 9.62
N ILE A 17 7.20 -1.54 8.42
CA ILE A 17 7.53 -2.82 7.78
C ILE A 17 9.04 -2.95 7.60
N ILE A 18 9.69 -1.93 7.06
CA ILE A 18 11.13 -1.96 6.80
C ILE A 18 11.94 -1.98 8.09
N SER A 19 11.51 -1.23 9.11
CA SER A 19 12.18 -1.23 10.42
C SER A 19 12.19 -2.62 11.04
N LYS A 20 11.04 -3.30 11.04
CA LYS A 20 10.92 -4.67 11.53
C LYS A 20 11.83 -5.62 10.75
N GLN A 21 11.78 -5.55 9.42
CA GLN A 21 12.63 -6.39 8.57
C GLN A 21 14.11 -6.19 8.86
N LEU A 22 14.57 -4.93 8.97
CA LEU A 22 15.95 -4.59 9.28
C LEU A 22 16.38 -5.14 10.65
N ILE A 23 15.53 -5.02 11.68
CA ILE A 23 15.80 -5.57 13.01
C ILE A 23 15.90 -7.10 12.96
N GLU A 24 15.00 -7.77 12.26
CA GLU A 24 15.03 -9.23 12.18
C GLU A 24 16.26 -9.78 11.44
N VAL A 25 16.72 -9.06 10.42
CA VAL A 25 17.86 -9.50 9.60
C VAL A 25 19.20 -9.13 10.24
N LEU A 26 19.34 -7.91 10.75
CA LEU A 26 20.62 -7.37 11.23
C LEU A 26 20.73 -7.32 12.75
N GLY A 27 19.61 -7.38 13.47
CA GLY A 27 19.56 -7.53 14.92
C GLY A 27 20.32 -6.43 15.66
N ASP A 28 21.19 -6.85 16.56
CA ASP A 28 21.98 -6.00 17.42
C ASP A 28 23.15 -5.29 16.72
N ARG A 29 23.40 -5.55 15.43
CA ARG A 29 24.46 -4.87 14.67
C ARG A 29 24.11 -3.44 14.32
N ILE A 30 22.82 -3.10 14.33
CA ILE A 30 22.31 -1.79 13.93
C ILE A 30 21.44 -1.15 15.01
N GLU A 31 21.32 0.16 14.91
CA GLU A 31 20.34 0.99 15.59
C GLU A 31 19.53 1.73 14.52
N ILE A 32 18.21 1.59 14.53
CA ILE A 32 17.34 2.08 13.45
C ILE A 32 16.65 3.37 13.86
N TYR A 33 16.64 4.34 12.95
CA TYR A 33 15.90 5.58 13.05
C TYR A 33 15.01 5.73 11.83
N SER A 34 13.70 5.71 12.02
CA SER A 34 12.73 5.79 10.93
C SER A 34 12.13 7.17 10.86
N ILE A 35 12.31 7.84 9.71
CA ILE A 35 12.06 9.27 9.55
C ILE A 35 11.22 9.49 8.30
N THR A 36 10.07 10.14 8.43
CA THR A 36 9.35 10.63 7.25
C THR A 36 10.04 11.87 6.71
N ILE A 37 9.92 12.12 5.40
CA ILE A 37 10.48 13.33 4.78
C ILE A 37 9.96 14.62 5.45
N LYS A 38 8.72 14.61 5.93
CA LYS A 38 8.10 15.74 6.63
C LYS A 38 8.73 16.00 8.01
N SER A 39 9.20 14.95 8.67
CA SER A 39 9.81 15.00 9.99
C SER A 39 11.33 15.17 9.95
N LEU A 40 11.95 15.14 8.76
CA LEU A 40 13.39 15.30 8.59
C LEU A 40 13.82 16.73 8.92
N LYS A 41 14.79 16.85 9.83
CA LYS A 41 15.36 18.13 10.28
C LYS A 41 16.87 18.13 10.13
N MET A 42 17.46 19.33 10.16
CA MET A 42 18.92 19.48 10.26
C MET A 42 19.43 18.77 11.53
N ASP A 43 20.65 18.25 11.45
CA ASP A 43 21.38 17.60 12.54
C ASP A 43 20.82 16.27 13.06
N MET A 44 19.74 15.74 12.46
CA MET A 44 19.23 14.39 12.78
C MET A 44 20.18 13.28 12.34
N ILE A 45 20.95 13.51 11.27
CA ILE A 45 21.83 12.53 10.65
C ILE A 45 23.26 13.02 10.83
N LEU A 46 24.10 12.20 11.49
CA LEU A 46 25.47 12.58 11.82
C LEU A 46 26.46 11.99 10.81
N PRO A 47 27.65 12.62 10.64
CA PRO A 47 28.70 12.10 9.77
C PRO A 47 29.03 10.62 10.03
N GLY A 48 28.96 9.78 8.99
CA GLY A 48 29.28 8.35 9.06
C GLY A 48 28.09 7.43 9.39
N ASP A 49 26.92 7.99 9.70
CA ASP A 49 25.66 7.26 9.76
C ASP A 49 25.28 6.69 8.38
N ILE A 50 24.56 5.58 8.35
CA ILE A 50 24.09 4.96 7.10
C ILE A 50 22.66 5.44 6.82
N VAL A 51 22.37 5.84 5.59
CA VAL A 51 21.02 6.28 5.19
C VAL A 51 20.44 5.37 4.12
N ILE A 52 19.21 4.90 4.36
CA ILE A 52 18.40 4.16 3.39
C ILE A 52 17.27 5.07 2.92
N LEU A 53 17.20 5.34 1.63
CA LEU A 53 16.12 6.12 1.02
C LEU A 53 15.14 5.18 0.33
N SER A 54 13.84 5.31 0.61
CA SER A 54 12.83 4.42 0.02
C SER A 54 12.67 4.56 -1.50
N LYS A 55 13.02 5.72 -2.07
CA LYS A 55 12.95 6.00 -3.51
C LYS A 55 14.14 6.84 -3.95
N GLY A 56 14.60 6.64 -5.19
CA GLY A 56 15.72 7.39 -5.77
C GLY A 56 15.50 8.91 -5.79
N ILE A 57 14.26 9.36 -6.02
CA ILE A 57 13.90 10.78 -6.03
C ILE A 57 14.21 11.49 -4.70
N LEU A 58 14.17 10.76 -3.58
CA LEU A 58 14.46 11.33 -2.27
C LEU A 58 15.91 11.79 -2.17
N LYS A 59 16.85 11.23 -2.94
CA LYS A 59 18.28 11.60 -2.89
C LYS A 59 18.50 13.09 -3.16
N GLY A 60 17.75 13.67 -4.10
CA GLY A 60 17.82 15.11 -4.38
C GLY A 60 17.22 15.94 -3.25
N ILE A 61 16.08 15.49 -2.70
CA ILE A 61 15.30 16.20 -1.69
C ILE A 61 16.03 16.20 -0.34
N THR A 62 16.66 15.09 0.04
CA THR A 62 17.33 14.91 1.33
C THR A 62 18.76 15.40 1.36
N ARG A 63 19.34 15.77 0.21
CA ARG A 63 20.73 16.23 0.09
C ARG A 63 21.14 17.32 1.10
N PRO A 64 20.31 18.34 1.41
CA PRO A 64 20.68 19.36 2.39
C PRO A 64 20.79 18.84 3.83
N PHE A 65 20.15 17.72 4.14
CA PHE A 65 20.00 17.18 5.51
C PHE A 65 20.98 16.03 5.80
N ILE A 66 21.64 15.48 4.78
CA ILE A 66 22.53 14.33 4.90
C ILE A 66 23.98 14.78 4.71
N PRO A 67 24.87 14.60 5.71
CA PRO A 67 26.30 14.87 5.54
C PRO A 67 26.91 14.07 4.40
N ALA A 68 27.82 14.67 3.63
CA ALA A 68 28.44 14.04 2.46
C ALA A 68 29.24 12.76 2.76
N SER A 69 29.64 12.56 4.02
CA SER A 69 30.33 11.34 4.49
C SER A 69 29.39 10.16 4.74
N CYS A 70 28.08 10.37 4.74
CA CYS A 70 27.13 9.29 4.99
C CYS A 70 26.97 8.43 3.74
N PRO A 71 27.18 7.10 3.82
CA PRO A 71 26.76 6.22 2.74
C PRO A 71 25.24 6.24 2.59
N ILE A 72 24.78 6.36 1.34
CA ILE A 72 23.36 6.37 0.97
C ILE A 72 23.05 5.13 0.14
N ILE A 73 22.12 4.31 0.62
CA ILE A 73 21.54 3.19 -0.11
C ILE A 73 20.14 3.58 -0.59
N ILE A 74 19.83 3.31 -1.86
CA ILE A 74 18.44 3.39 -2.35
C ILE A 74 17.80 2.03 -2.10
N GLY A 75 16.83 1.98 -1.21
CA GLY A 75 16.10 0.77 -0.86
C GLY A 75 15.37 0.23 -2.07
N LYS A 76 15.80 -0.93 -2.57
CA LYS A 76 15.09 -1.66 -3.62
C LYS A 76 14.02 -2.51 -2.96
N ARG A 77 12.82 -2.50 -3.51
CA ARG A 77 11.68 -3.27 -3.00
C ARG A 77 11.47 -4.52 -3.83
N GLU A 78 11.03 -5.60 -3.20
CA GLU A 78 10.64 -6.84 -3.88
C GLU A 78 9.35 -7.43 -3.31
N ILE A 79 8.75 -8.36 -4.06
CA ILE A 79 7.57 -9.09 -3.63
C ILE A 79 7.97 -10.06 -2.51
N ASN A 80 7.18 -10.09 -1.44
CA ASN A 80 7.33 -11.14 -0.45
C ASN A 80 6.72 -12.44 -0.99
N ILE A 81 7.56 -13.35 -1.49
CA ILE A 81 7.13 -14.63 -2.08
C ILE A 81 6.36 -15.49 -1.05
N VAL A 82 6.53 -15.27 0.25
CA VAL A 82 5.75 -16.01 1.26
C VAL A 82 4.25 -15.65 1.19
N ASN A 83 3.91 -14.43 0.76
CA ASN A 83 2.52 -13.99 0.65
C ASN A 83 1.84 -14.42 -0.66
N THR A 84 2.56 -14.99 -1.61
CA THR A 84 2.03 -15.31 -2.95
C THR A 84 1.54 -16.75 -3.07
N LYS A 85 1.21 -17.40 -1.94
CA LYS A 85 0.70 -18.79 -1.90
C LYS A 85 -0.49 -19.04 -2.83
N GLU A 86 -1.36 -18.05 -2.99
CA GLU A 86 -2.54 -18.13 -3.86
C GLU A 86 -2.17 -18.10 -5.35
N LEU A 87 -1.07 -17.43 -5.71
CA LEU A 87 -0.55 -17.42 -7.08
C LEU A 87 0.09 -18.75 -7.46
N ILE A 88 0.83 -19.37 -6.53
CA ILE A 88 1.52 -20.66 -6.75
C ILE A 88 0.54 -21.78 -7.15
N ILE A 89 -0.72 -21.70 -6.70
CA ILE A 89 -1.72 -22.75 -6.92
C ILE A 89 -2.63 -22.48 -8.13
N LEU A 90 -2.44 -21.37 -8.84
CA LEU A 90 -3.27 -21.05 -10.00
C LEU A 90 -2.94 -21.98 -11.17
N PRO A 91 -3.93 -22.31 -12.03
CA PRO A 91 -3.63 -22.98 -13.29
C PRO A 91 -2.80 -22.08 -14.21
N ASP A 92 -1.88 -22.64 -14.97
CA ASP A 92 -1.09 -21.90 -15.96
C ASP A 92 -1.98 -21.06 -16.91
N GLY A 93 -1.43 -19.94 -17.39
CA GLY A 93 -2.09 -19.11 -18.40
C GLY A 93 -3.17 -18.16 -17.89
N GLN A 94 -3.25 -17.86 -16.59
CA GLN A 94 -4.18 -16.84 -16.09
C GLN A 94 -3.84 -15.44 -16.62
N ASN A 95 -4.88 -14.65 -16.87
CA ASN A 95 -4.80 -13.22 -17.12
C ASN A 95 -4.96 -12.45 -15.81
N ILE A 96 -3.87 -11.86 -15.33
CA ILE A 96 -3.78 -11.21 -14.03
C ILE A 96 -3.74 -9.70 -14.20
N LEU A 97 -4.70 -8.98 -13.62
CA LEU A 97 -4.66 -7.52 -13.51
C LEU A 97 -3.94 -7.09 -12.23
N VAL A 98 -2.89 -6.32 -12.36
CA VAL A 98 -2.15 -5.72 -11.24
C VAL A 98 -2.73 -4.34 -10.92
N VAL A 99 -3.20 -4.17 -9.68
CA VAL A 99 -3.77 -2.92 -9.16
C VAL A 99 -2.91 -2.40 -8.02
N ASN A 100 -2.47 -1.15 -8.15
CA ASN A 100 -1.65 -0.44 -7.16
C ASN A 100 -2.04 1.05 -7.09
N ASP A 101 -1.42 1.80 -6.18
CA ASP A 101 -1.66 3.22 -5.96
C ASP A 101 -1.25 4.12 -7.14
N THR A 102 -0.30 3.67 -7.97
CA THR A 102 0.30 4.43 -9.06
C THR A 102 0.65 3.50 -10.20
N ILE A 103 0.58 4.04 -11.42
CA ILE A 103 0.91 3.30 -12.66
C ILE A 103 2.34 2.76 -12.63
N GLU A 104 3.30 3.54 -12.11
CA GLU A 104 4.70 3.13 -11.98
C GLU A 104 4.83 1.93 -11.05
N GLN A 105 4.20 1.95 -9.86
CA GLN A 105 4.23 0.84 -8.92
C GLN A 105 3.47 -0.39 -9.44
N SER A 106 2.37 -0.21 -10.19
CA SER A 106 1.68 -1.31 -10.86
C SER A 106 2.60 -1.98 -11.89
N LYS A 107 3.30 -1.20 -12.73
CA LYS A 107 4.26 -1.73 -13.72
C LYS A 107 5.43 -2.46 -13.07
N GLU A 108 6.02 -1.90 -12.02
CA GLU A 108 7.10 -2.57 -11.28
C GLU A 108 6.63 -3.89 -10.64
N THR A 109 5.40 -3.91 -10.13
CA THR A 109 4.81 -5.11 -9.51
C THR A 109 4.51 -6.16 -10.56
N ALA A 110 3.89 -5.79 -11.68
CA ALA A 110 3.65 -6.68 -12.82
C ALA A 110 4.95 -7.27 -13.36
N PHE A 111 5.98 -6.44 -13.58
CA PHE A 111 7.30 -6.92 -14.00
C PHE A 111 7.91 -7.89 -12.98
N SER A 112 7.77 -7.62 -11.69
CA SER A 112 8.29 -8.54 -10.65
C SER A 112 7.54 -9.88 -10.66
N LEU A 113 6.22 -9.86 -10.82
CA LEU A 113 5.40 -11.07 -10.92
C LEU A 113 5.71 -11.87 -12.19
N GLU A 114 5.86 -11.22 -13.34
CA GLU A 114 6.22 -11.84 -14.61
C GLU A 114 7.55 -12.60 -14.53
N ASN A 115 8.52 -12.09 -13.76
CA ASN A 115 9.80 -12.78 -13.54
C ASN A 115 9.73 -13.95 -12.54
N ILE A 116 8.71 -14.00 -11.67
CA ILE A 116 8.56 -15.04 -10.64
C ILE A 116 7.59 -16.15 -11.11
N TYR A 117 6.48 -15.74 -11.73
CA TYR A 117 5.33 -16.53 -12.17
C TYR A 117 5.10 -16.27 -13.66
N PHE A 118 6.08 -16.70 -14.46
CA PHE A 118 6.17 -16.43 -15.91
C PHE A 118 5.10 -17.18 -16.74
N GLU A 119 4.41 -18.13 -16.13
CA GLU A 119 3.31 -18.91 -16.69
C GLU A 119 2.01 -18.11 -16.87
N HIS A 120 1.92 -16.89 -16.35
CA HIS A 120 0.73 -16.03 -16.42
C HIS A 120 0.96 -14.80 -17.31
N THR A 121 -0.14 -14.19 -17.76
CA THR A 121 -0.12 -12.93 -18.50
C THR A 121 -0.53 -11.79 -17.59
N TYR A 122 0.26 -10.71 -17.55
CA TYR A 122 0.04 -9.58 -16.64
C TYR A 122 -0.46 -8.33 -17.37
N PHE A 123 -1.49 -7.73 -16.79
CA PHE A 123 -2.06 -6.44 -17.18
C PHE A 123 -1.89 -5.45 -16.04
N VAL A 124 -1.90 -4.17 -16.35
CA VAL A 124 -1.75 -3.09 -15.36
C VAL A 124 -2.96 -2.18 -15.42
N ASP A 125 -3.60 -1.95 -14.27
CA ASP A 125 -4.55 -0.84 -14.14
C ASP A 125 -3.78 0.49 -14.17
N ASP A 126 -4.02 1.27 -15.22
CA ASP A 126 -3.47 2.62 -15.35
C ASP A 126 -4.46 3.72 -14.93
N GLY A 127 -5.68 3.35 -14.53
CA GLY A 127 -6.76 4.24 -14.10
C GLY A 127 -7.33 5.15 -15.19
N VAL A 128 -6.91 4.97 -16.45
CA VAL A 128 -7.31 5.81 -17.59
C VAL A 128 -7.94 4.97 -18.69
N ASN A 129 -7.32 3.85 -19.03
CA ASN A 129 -7.76 2.95 -20.08
C ASN A 129 -8.72 1.89 -19.52
N PRO A 130 -9.68 1.41 -20.34
CA PRO A 130 -10.52 0.29 -19.96
C PRO A 130 -9.68 -0.95 -19.63
N ILE A 131 -10.06 -1.65 -18.58
CA ILE A 131 -9.48 -2.94 -18.24
C ILE A 131 -9.92 -3.98 -19.28
N PRO A 132 -9.05 -4.93 -19.68
CA PRO A 132 -9.43 -6.02 -20.58
C PRO A 132 -10.62 -6.82 -20.06
N GLU A 133 -11.49 -7.31 -20.96
CA GLU A 133 -12.67 -8.09 -20.56
C GLU A 133 -12.32 -9.46 -19.98
N ASN A 134 -11.16 -10.02 -20.34
CA ASN A 134 -10.71 -11.35 -19.93
C ASN A 134 -9.66 -11.26 -18.81
N ILE A 135 -10.08 -10.85 -17.61
CA ILE A 135 -9.24 -10.89 -16.41
C ILE A 135 -9.72 -12.01 -15.49
N ASP A 136 -8.82 -12.97 -15.22
CA ASP A 136 -9.10 -14.14 -14.39
C ASP A 136 -8.88 -13.84 -12.91
N PHE A 137 -7.87 -13.02 -12.59
CA PHE A 137 -7.53 -12.63 -11.21
C PHE A 137 -7.04 -11.18 -11.13
N ILE A 138 -7.30 -10.54 -9.99
CA ILE A 138 -6.72 -9.24 -9.64
C ILE A 138 -5.68 -9.45 -8.55
N VAL A 139 -4.48 -8.90 -8.74
CA VAL A 139 -3.39 -8.92 -7.75
C VAL A 139 -3.10 -7.51 -7.27
N THR A 140 -2.99 -7.34 -5.96
CA THR A 140 -2.63 -6.07 -5.32
C THR A 140 -1.59 -6.29 -4.21
N PRO A 141 -0.53 -5.47 -4.11
CA PRO A 141 0.46 -5.59 -3.05
C PRO A 141 0.12 -4.74 -1.80
N GLY A 142 -0.97 -5.08 -1.10
CA GLY A 142 -1.40 -4.41 0.13
C GLY A 142 -2.38 -3.25 -0.08
N GLU A 143 -2.84 -3.00 -1.32
CA GLU A 143 -3.79 -1.95 -1.64
C GLU A 143 -5.19 -2.47 -2.00
N LYS A 144 -5.67 -3.52 -1.32
CA LYS A 144 -7.01 -4.12 -1.53
C LYS A 144 -8.16 -3.12 -1.54
N GLN A 145 -8.05 -2.04 -0.77
CA GLN A 145 -9.03 -0.93 -0.75
C GLN A 145 -9.18 -0.21 -2.10
N LEU A 146 -8.20 -0.31 -3.00
CA LEU A 146 -8.26 0.26 -4.35
C LEU A 146 -9.07 -0.62 -5.30
N VAL A 147 -9.23 -1.90 -4.99
CA VAL A 147 -9.97 -2.86 -5.79
C VAL A 147 -11.48 -2.71 -5.49
N PRO A 148 -12.34 -2.74 -6.51
CA PRO A 148 -13.79 -2.64 -6.31
C PRO A 148 -14.34 -3.88 -5.60
N GLU A 149 -15.27 -3.69 -4.66
CA GLU A 149 -15.75 -4.77 -3.78
C GLU A 149 -16.50 -5.91 -4.49
N HIS A 150 -16.99 -5.68 -5.72
CA HIS A 150 -17.70 -6.70 -6.48
C HIS A 150 -16.77 -7.78 -7.06
N PHE A 151 -15.45 -7.55 -7.09
CA PHE A 151 -14.49 -8.58 -7.48
C PHE A 151 -14.26 -9.56 -6.35
N THR A 152 -14.43 -10.85 -6.64
CA THR A 152 -14.22 -11.94 -5.68
C THR A 152 -12.88 -12.66 -5.89
N ASN A 153 -12.28 -12.50 -7.05
CA ASN A 153 -11.02 -13.10 -7.51
C ASN A 153 -9.82 -12.16 -7.24
N VAL A 154 -9.71 -11.66 -6.00
CA VAL A 154 -8.69 -10.69 -5.60
C VAL A 154 -7.67 -11.34 -4.67
N ILE A 155 -6.41 -11.38 -5.10
CA ILE A 155 -5.27 -11.87 -4.34
C ILE A 155 -4.46 -10.68 -3.83
N ASP A 156 -4.46 -10.49 -2.51
CA ASP A 156 -3.61 -9.49 -1.87
C ASP A 156 -2.27 -10.13 -1.46
N ILE A 157 -1.20 -9.82 -2.19
CA ILE A 157 0.14 -10.36 -1.95
C ILE A 157 0.89 -9.59 -0.84
N GLY A 158 0.20 -8.65 -0.19
CA GLY A 158 0.74 -7.82 0.86
C GLY A 158 1.80 -6.83 0.39
N PRO A 159 2.25 -5.96 1.29
CA PRO A 159 3.18 -4.88 0.96
C PRO A 159 4.54 -5.44 0.52
N ARG A 160 5.16 -4.75 -0.44
CA ARG A 160 6.53 -5.06 -0.88
C ARG A 160 7.55 -4.72 0.21
N ILE A 161 8.55 -5.58 0.33
CA ILE A 161 9.59 -5.54 1.38
C ILE A 161 10.94 -5.08 0.80
N LEU A 162 11.94 -4.78 1.64
CA LEU A 162 13.29 -4.52 1.13
C LEU A 162 13.88 -5.78 0.49
N SER A 163 14.60 -5.59 -0.61
CA SER A 163 15.24 -6.68 -1.32
C SER A 163 16.48 -7.22 -0.62
N PHE A 164 16.81 -8.49 -0.86
CA PHE A 164 18.07 -9.06 -0.37
C PHE A 164 19.30 -8.27 -0.83
N GLN A 165 19.27 -7.67 -2.03
CA GLN A 165 20.35 -6.81 -2.51
C GLN A 165 20.58 -5.61 -1.57
N THR A 166 19.52 -4.96 -1.09
CA THR A 166 19.64 -3.86 -0.13
C THR A 166 20.29 -4.33 1.18
N PHE A 167 19.95 -5.54 1.65
CA PHE A 167 20.60 -6.12 2.83
C PHE A 167 22.07 -6.44 2.59
N LEU A 168 22.44 -6.91 1.40
CA LEU A 168 23.84 -7.17 1.05
C LEU A 168 24.66 -5.87 1.04
N GLU A 169 24.15 -4.81 0.40
CA GLU A 169 24.78 -3.49 0.39
C GLU A 169 24.95 -2.94 1.81
N LEU A 170 23.90 -3.02 2.63
CA LEU A 170 23.93 -2.58 4.02
C LEU A 170 24.91 -3.40 4.87
N SER A 171 24.90 -4.73 4.71
CA SER A 171 25.77 -5.61 5.47
C SER A 171 27.24 -5.36 5.15
N ASN A 172 27.58 -5.08 3.89
CA ASN A 172 28.96 -4.74 3.49
C ASN A 172 29.45 -3.42 4.10
N LEU A 173 28.56 -2.45 4.35
CA LEU A 173 28.91 -1.20 5.04
C LEU A 173 29.10 -1.38 6.56
N ILE A 174 28.46 -2.39 7.14
CA ILE A 174 28.51 -2.68 8.57
C ILE A 174 29.73 -3.55 8.89
N ASP A 175 29.95 -4.60 8.10
CA ASP A 175 30.98 -5.61 8.30
C ASP A 175 31.36 -6.28 6.97
N GLU A 176 32.62 -6.08 6.54
CA GLU A 176 33.15 -6.63 5.29
C GLU A 176 33.29 -8.16 5.32
N HIS A 177 33.29 -8.79 6.51
CA HIS A 177 33.38 -10.23 6.68
C HIS A 177 32.01 -10.90 6.89
N ASN A 178 30.92 -10.30 6.38
CA ASN A 178 29.60 -10.86 6.59
C ASN A 178 29.46 -12.25 5.97
N ASP A 179 28.89 -13.16 6.76
CA ASP A 179 28.41 -14.45 6.28
C ASP A 179 27.12 -14.24 5.48
N LYS A 180 27.26 -14.29 4.15
CA LYS A 180 26.16 -14.10 3.20
C LYS A 180 25.07 -15.15 3.36
N LEU A 181 25.41 -16.37 3.73
CA LEU A 181 24.44 -17.44 3.94
C LEU A 181 23.60 -17.17 5.19
N HIS A 182 24.23 -16.78 6.30
CA HIS A 182 23.49 -16.37 7.50
C HIS A 182 22.66 -15.11 7.29
N LEU A 183 23.14 -14.15 6.49
CA LEU A 183 22.36 -12.97 6.10
C LEU A 183 21.12 -13.39 5.30
N MET A 184 21.28 -14.25 4.30
CA MET A 184 20.19 -14.77 3.47
C MET A 184 19.18 -15.56 4.30
N ASN A 185 19.62 -16.44 5.21
CA ASN A 185 18.72 -17.20 6.07
C ASN A 185 17.89 -16.31 6.99
N ARG A 186 18.50 -15.25 7.55
CA ARG A 186 17.75 -14.26 8.35
C ARG A 186 16.81 -13.41 7.49
N TYR A 187 17.23 -13.08 6.27
CA TYR A 187 16.38 -12.43 5.28
C TYR A 187 15.13 -13.27 4.96
N MET A 188 15.29 -14.56 4.63
CA MET A 188 14.18 -15.48 4.38
C MET A 188 13.29 -15.66 5.61
N LYS A 189 13.88 -15.77 6.81
CA LYS A 189 13.12 -15.78 8.07
C LYS A 189 12.25 -14.52 8.20
N SER A 190 12.78 -13.35 7.82
CA SER A 190 12.03 -12.10 7.94
C SER A 190 10.81 -12.03 7.03
N GLN A 191 10.89 -12.64 5.84
CA GLN A 191 9.74 -12.76 4.94
C GLN A 191 8.58 -13.51 5.60
N ILE A 192 8.88 -14.61 6.31
CA ILE A 192 7.88 -15.41 7.03
C ILE A 192 7.29 -14.63 8.21
N SER A 193 8.12 -13.89 8.95
CA SER A 193 7.66 -13.09 10.09
C SER A 193 6.68 -12.00 9.64
N LEU A 194 7.07 -11.23 8.61
CA LEU A 194 6.22 -10.19 8.03
C LEU A 194 4.93 -10.74 7.42
N ALA A 195 4.98 -11.92 6.79
CA ALA A 195 3.79 -12.59 6.27
C ALA A 195 2.78 -12.94 7.37
N LYS A 196 3.24 -13.43 8.53
CA LYS A 196 2.37 -13.74 9.68
C LYS A 196 1.69 -12.50 10.23
N GLU A 197 2.43 -11.40 10.34
CA GLU A 197 1.86 -10.12 10.78
C GLU A 197 0.83 -9.60 9.80
N PHE A 198 1.13 -9.64 8.50
CA PHE A 198 0.19 -9.24 7.45
C PHE A 198 -1.13 -10.02 7.52
N ILE A 199 -1.06 -11.35 7.66
CA ILE A 199 -2.26 -12.20 7.81
C ILE A 199 -3.03 -11.84 9.08
N HIS A 200 -2.33 -11.59 10.19
CA HIS A 200 -2.97 -11.19 11.45
C HIS A 200 -3.69 -9.83 11.32
N ASP A 201 -3.08 -8.87 10.62
CA ASP A 201 -3.65 -7.54 10.40
C ASP A 201 -4.89 -7.59 9.49
N LEU A 202 -4.94 -8.53 8.53
CA LEU A 202 -6.14 -8.81 7.73
C LEU A 202 -7.28 -9.43 8.56
N GLY A 203 -6.96 -10.26 9.55
CA GLY A 203 -7.94 -11.05 10.31
C GLY A 203 -8.65 -10.30 11.45
N GLY A 204 -8.12 -9.16 11.90
CA GLY A 204 -8.55 -8.56 13.17
C GLY A 204 -8.28 -9.48 14.36
N LYS A 205 -8.18 -8.93 15.58
CA LYS A 205 -7.87 -9.72 16.79
C LYS A 205 -8.91 -10.84 17.03
N ARG A 206 -8.67 -12.07 16.54
CA ARG A 206 -9.05 -13.34 17.21
C ARG A 206 -8.44 -14.61 16.59
N LYS A 207 -7.74 -15.31 17.49
CA LYS A 207 -7.57 -16.76 17.71
C LYS A 207 -6.71 -17.61 16.75
N ASP A 208 -5.63 -18.08 17.38
CA ASP A 208 -4.85 -19.29 17.15
C ASP A 208 -4.16 -19.47 15.79
N THR A 209 -2.87 -19.18 15.82
CA THR A 209 -1.81 -19.52 14.85
C THR A 209 -1.60 -21.04 14.63
N ARG A 210 -2.58 -21.88 14.95
CA ARG A 210 -2.51 -23.34 14.77
C ARG A 210 -2.99 -23.85 13.41
N GLU A 211 -3.66 -23.02 12.59
CA GLU A 211 -4.21 -23.45 11.30
C GLU A 211 -3.23 -23.35 10.11
N LEU A 212 -2.02 -22.81 10.29
CA LEU A 212 -1.05 -22.67 9.17
C LEU A 212 -0.28 -23.96 8.82
N VAL A 213 -0.54 -25.08 9.50
CA VAL A 213 0.10 -26.38 9.22
C VAL A 213 -0.83 -27.35 8.46
N GLU A 214 -2.12 -27.04 8.33
CA GLU A 214 -3.09 -27.90 7.64
C GLU A 214 -3.67 -27.21 6.39
N LEU A 215 -2.85 -27.02 5.35
CA LEU A 215 -3.33 -26.53 4.05
C LEU A 215 -2.75 -27.37 2.90
N TYR A 216 -3.29 -28.59 2.78
CA TYR A 216 -3.56 -29.19 1.47
C TYR A 216 -4.80 -30.08 1.59
N ASN A 217 -5.97 -29.54 1.23
CA ASN A 217 -7.18 -30.33 1.01
C ASN A 217 -7.92 -29.76 -0.23
N PRO A 218 -7.86 -30.45 -1.39
CA PRO A 218 -8.34 -29.92 -2.67
C PRO A 218 -9.87 -29.82 -2.81
N ASP A 219 -10.65 -30.26 -1.80
CA ASP A 219 -12.11 -30.35 -1.89
C ASP A 219 -12.88 -29.21 -1.17
N ILE A 220 -12.21 -28.17 -0.68
CA ILE A 220 -12.86 -27.08 0.05
C ILE A 220 -12.96 -25.82 -0.84
N PRO A 221 -14.17 -25.39 -1.26
CA PRO A 221 -14.34 -24.16 -2.02
C PRO A 221 -13.97 -22.92 -1.17
N PRO A 222 -13.50 -21.82 -1.79
CA PRO A 222 -12.96 -20.67 -1.09
C PRO A 222 -13.97 -20.05 -0.12
N VAL A 223 -13.54 -19.95 1.14
CA VAL A 223 -14.32 -19.35 2.23
C VAL A 223 -14.51 -17.86 1.97
N LYS A 224 -15.77 -17.44 1.77
CA LYS A 224 -16.17 -16.03 1.77
C LYS A 224 -15.87 -15.42 3.13
N THR A 225 -14.81 -14.62 3.21
CA THR A 225 -14.48 -13.91 4.45
C THR A 225 -15.25 -12.59 4.48
N SER A 226 -16.28 -12.55 5.32
CA SER A 226 -17.06 -11.36 5.64
C SER A 226 -16.16 -10.26 6.20
N SER A 227 -16.21 -9.09 5.58
CA SER A 227 -15.44 -7.90 5.90
C SER A 227 -15.65 -7.43 7.35
N SER A 228 -14.55 -6.97 7.97
CA SER A 228 -14.48 -6.42 9.31
C SER A 228 -15.52 -5.31 9.55
N ILE A 229 -16.30 -5.44 10.62
CA ILE A 229 -17.38 -4.50 10.98
C ILE A 229 -16.76 -3.16 11.41
N LEU A 230 -16.89 -2.14 10.57
CA LEU A 230 -16.75 -0.73 10.97
C LEU A 230 -18.03 -0.40 11.73
N THR A 231 -17.92 0.01 12.99
CA THR A 231 -19.08 0.26 13.86
C THR A 231 -19.85 1.50 13.42
N ASP A 232 -21.19 1.44 13.39
CA ASP A 232 -22.08 2.56 13.06
C ASP A 232 -21.77 3.83 13.87
N ASP A 233 -21.32 3.69 15.12
CA ASP A 233 -20.90 4.81 15.98
C ASP A 233 -19.76 5.64 15.38
N LYS A 234 -18.80 4.99 14.71
CA LYS A 234 -17.68 5.67 14.05
C LYS A 234 -18.17 6.41 12.80
N ILE A 235 -19.07 5.81 12.03
CA ILE A 235 -19.66 6.43 10.84
C ILE A 235 -20.52 7.63 11.24
N ASN A 236 -21.34 7.51 12.28
CA ASN A 236 -22.14 8.61 12.82
C ASN A 236 -21.25 9.77 13.32
N SER A 237 -20.12 9.48 13.97
CA SER A 237 -19.14 10.51 14.35
C SER A 237 -18.58 11.26 13.13
N ILE A 238 -18.29 10.55 12.04
CA ILE A 238 -17.84 11.15 10.77
C ILE A 238 -18.94 12.01 10.17
N THR A 239 -20.19 11.53 10.14
CA THR A 239 -21.36 12.32 9.67
C THR A 239 -21.47 13.63 10.41
N SER A 240 -21.40 13.62 11.75
CA SER A 240 -21.45 14.85 12.54
C SER A 240 -20.28 15.81 12.28
N LYS A 241 -19.09 15.30 11.92
CA LYS A 241 -17.96 16.17 11.56
C LYS A 241 -18.18 16.87 10.22
N ILE A 242 -18.70 16.17 9.22
CA ILE A 242 -19.02 16.75 7.91
C ILE A 242 -20.15 17.77 8.04
N ASP A 243 -21.20 17.43 8.80
CA ASP A 243 -22.37 18.28 9.00
C ASP A 243 -22.03 19.60 9.70
N LYS A 244 -21.04 19.59 10.62
CA LYS A 244 -20.50 20.82 11.23
C LYS A 244 -19.90 21.79 10.21
N HIS A 245 -19.45 21.32 9.06
CA HIS A 245 -18.99 22.19 7.98
C HIS A 245 -20.13 22.63 7.03
N GLY A 246 -21.34 22.11 7.19
CA GLY A 246 -22.54 22.51 6.44
C GLY A 246 -22.62 21.99 5.01
N PHE A 247 -21.88 20.93 4.66
CA PHE A 247 -21.82 20.41 3.29
C PHE A 247 -22.10 18.91 3.16
N LEU A 248 -22.87 18.32 4.08
CA LEU A 248 -23.12 16.87 4.11
C LEU A 248 -23.70 16.31 2.80
N GLU A 249 -24.72 16.96 2.24
CA GLU A 249 -25.34 16.53 0.97
C GLU A 249 -24.33 16.56 -0.20
N GLU A 250 -23.53 17.62 -0.28
CA GLU A 250 -22.50 17.78 -1.31
C GLU A 250 -21.39 16.72 -1.16
N SER A 251 -21.01 16.40 0.07
CA SER A 251 -20.08 15.31 0.37
C SER A 251 -20.64 13.96 -0.07
N ILE A 252 -21.92 13.67 0.17
CA ILE A 252 -22.57 12.43 -0.29
C ILE A 252 -22.52 12.36 -1.83
N LYS A 253 -22.88 13.44 -2.53
CA LYS A 253 -22.83 13.49 -4.00
C LYS A 253 -21.42 13.28 -4.56
N ILE A 254 -20.41 13.89 -3.95
CA ILE A 254 -19.00 13.68 -4.33
C ILE A 254 -18.60 12.22 -4.14
N LEU A 255 -18.93 11.63 -2.99
CA LEU A 255 -18.61 10.22 -2.69
C LEU A 255 -19.33 9.26 -3.65
N GLU A 256 -20.59 9.52 -4.02
CA GLU A 256 -21.33 8.73 -5.02
C GLU A 256 -20.63 8.69 -6.39
N LEU A 257 -20.05 9.83 -6.82
CA LEU A 257 -19.27 9.88 -8.06
C LEU A 257 -18.01 9.02 -7.97
N TYR A 258 -17.29 9.09 -6.85
CA TYR A 258 -16.09 8.28 -6.65
C TYR A 258 -16.38 6.79 -6.47
N GLU A 259 -17.49 6.42 -5.84
CA GLU A 259 -17.94 5.03 -5.76
C GLU A 259 -18.25 4.47 -7.15
N ARG A 260 -18.97 5.23 -7.98
CA ARG A 260 -19.23 4.83 -9.38
C ARG A 260 -17.94 4.68 -10.18
N GLY A 261 -17.01 5.63 -10.03
CA GLY A 261 -15.71 5.57 -10.67
C GLY A 261 -14.92 4.34 -10.24
N LYS A 262 -14.83 4.09 -8.93
CA LYS A 262 -14.16 2.91 -8.37
C LYS A 262 -14.75 1.63 -8.93
N ARG A 263 -16.07 1.47 -9.01
CA ARG A 263 -16.73 0.30 -9.63
C ARG A 263 -16.29 0.03 -11.07
N GLN A 264 -15.74 1.02 -11.76
CA GLN A 264 -15.22 0.94 -13.13
C GLN A 264 -13.68 1.05 -13.20
N PHE A 265 -12.97 0.95 -12.06
CA PHE A 265 -11.54 1.25 -11.89
C PHE A 265 -11.10 2.64 -12.36
N GLN A 266 -12.04 3.56 -12.42
CA GLN A 266 -11.75 4.94 -12.76
C GLN A 266 -11.51 5.77 -11.51
N SER A 267 -10.60 6.72 -11.64
CA SER A 267 -10.28 7.69 -10.60
C SER A 267 -10.36 9.08 -11.19
N TYR A 268 -10.74 10.06 -10.37
CA TYR A 268 -11.03 11.41 -10.87
C TYR A 268 -10.26 12.47 -10.09
N GLY A 269 -9.70 13.42 -10.83
CA GLY A 269 -9.17 14.67 -10.27
C GLY A 269 -10.27 15.72 -10.07
N ARG A 270 -9.97 16.77 -9.30
CA ARG A 270 -10.91 17.84 -8.92
C ARG A 270 -11.68 18.46 -10.10
N LEU A 271 -11.01 18.68 -11.23
CA LEU A 271 -11.62 19.28 -12.43
C LEU A 271 -12.66 18.36 -13.07
N LYS A 272 -12.37 17.05 -13.12
CA LYS A 272 -13.30 16.07 -13.68
C LYS A 272 -14.52 15.89 -12.77
N VAL A 273 -14.31 15.86 -11.44
CA VAL A 273 -15.41 15.84 -10.46
C VAL A 273 -16.29 17.07 -10.59
N LYS A 274 -15.70 18.27 -10.78
CA LYS A 274 -16.47 19.50 -11.01
C LYS A 274 -17.42 19.36 -12.20
N GLN A 275 -16.89 18.91 -13.34
CA GLN A 275 -17.68 18.71 -14.56
C GLN A 275 -18.81 17.69 -14.32
N MET A 276 -18.51 16.55 -13.69
CA MET A 276 -19.51 15.50 -13.43
C MET A 276 -20.60 15.95 -12.46
N LEU A 277 -20.27 16.82 -11.48
CA LEU A 277 -21.26 17.42 -10.59
C LEU A 277 -22.15 18.41 -11.36
N GLU A 278 -21.57 19.28 -12.19
CA GLU A 278 -22.30 20.23 -13.04
C GLU A 278 -23.26 19.50 -13.98
N ASP A 279 -22.82 18.41 -14.62
CA ASP A 279 -23.65 17.55 -15.48
C ASP A 279 -24.82 16.90 -14.71
N SER A 280 -24.66 16.68 -13.41
CA SER A 280 -25.69 16.15 -12.52
C SER A 280 -26.59 17.22 -11.86
N GLY A 281 -26.41 18.49 -12.23
CA GLY A 281 -27.19 19.62 -11.71
C GLY A 281 -26.69 20.22 -10.39
N PHE A 282 -25.49 19.83 -9.94
CA PHE A 282 -24.86 20.35 -8.72
C PHE A 282 -23.67 21.24 -9.06
N THR A 283 -23.81 22.55 -8.85
CA THR A 283 -22.74 23.51 -9.17
C THR A 283 -21.93 23.85 -7.93
N LEU A 284 -20.63 23.56 -7.97
CA LEU A 284 -19.66 23.97 -6.95
C LEU A 284 -18.49 24.70 -7.60
N SER A 285 -17.98 25.74 -6.96
CA SER A 285 -16.72 26.38 -7.36
C SER A 285 -15.54 25.42 -7.15
N GLU A 286 -14.44 25.64 -7.88
CA GLU A 286 -13.22 24.82 -7.73
C GLU A 286 -12.69 24.86 -6.29
N GLN A 287 -12.77 26.03 -5.63
CA GLN A 287 -12.37 26.20 -4.24
C GLN A 287 -13.26 25.40 -3.28
N GLN A 288 -14.58 25.36 -3.51
CA GLN A 288 -15.50 24.55 -2.72
C GLN A 288 -15.21 23.06 -2.85
N ILE A 289 -14.99 22.58 -4.08
CA ILE A 289 -14.62 21.18 -4.33
C ILE A 289 -13.32 20.86 -3.61
N ARG A 290 -12.30 21.72 -3.73
CA ARG A 290 -11.01 21.52 -3.06
C ARG A 290 -11.18 21.34 -1.55
N ILE A 291 -11.91 22.23 -0.87
CA ILE A 291 -12.14 22.16 0.58
C ILE A 291 -12.86 20.85 0.95
N ARG A 292 -13.87 20.44 0.19
CA ARG A 292 -14.62 19.20 0.46
C ARG A 292 -13.74 17.97 0.28
N LEU A 293 -12.94 17.92 -0.78
CA LEU A 293 -12.00 16.82 -1.00
C LEU A 293 -10.94 16.74 0.10
N GLU A 294 -10.39 17.88 0.55
CA GLU A 294 -9.44 17.95 1.66
C GLU A 294 -10.08 17.37 2.94
N VAL A 295 -11.28 17.81 3.33
CA VAL A 295 -11.98 17.31 4.52
C VAL A 295 -12.32 15.82 4.40
N LEU A 296 -12.80 15.36 3.24
CA LEU A 296 -13.13 13.95 3.03
C LEU A 296 -11.87 13.04 3.08
N GLN A 297 -10.72 13.56 2.64
CA GLN A 297 -9.44 12.86 2.78
C GLN A 297 -8.97 12.83 4.24
N GLU A 298 -9.06 13.95 4.98
CA GLU A 298 -8.72 14.01 6.41
C GLU A 298 -9.57 13.07 7.26
N LEU A 299 -10.84 12.87 6.89
CA LEU A 299 -11.75 11.93 7.53
C LEU A 299 -11.56 10.48 7.07
N GLY A 300 -10.64 10.23 6.12
CA GLY A 300 -10.31 8.91 5.60
C GLY A 300 -11.36 8.31 4.66
N LEU A 301 -12.29 9.12 4.14
CA LEU A 301 -13.34 8.67 3.21
C LEU A 301 -12.86 8.63 1.75
N LEU A 302 -11.85 9.42 1.42
CA LEU A 302 -11.19 9.45 0.12
C LEU A 302 -9.69 9.16 0.26
N LEU A 303 -9.13 8.54 -0.76
CA LEU A 303 -7.69 8.28 -0.89
C LEU A 303 -7.17 8.94 -2.17
N ALA A 304 -6.27 9.90 -2.00
CA ALA A 304 -5.51 10.47 -3.11
C ALA A 304 -4.42 9.49 -3.56
N ARG A 305 -4.47 9.07 -4.82
CA ARG A 305 -3.39 8.31 -5.45
C ARG A 305 -2.25 9.26 -5.79
N GLN A 306 -1.00 8.82 -5.69
CA GLN A 306 0.14 9.68 -6.06
C GLN A 306 0.22 9.89 -7.58
N GLY A 307 0.71 11.07 -8.00
CA GLY A 307 0.85 11.42 -9.42
C GLY A 307 -0.46 11.75 -10.12
N ARG A 308 -0.69 11.21 -11.32
CA ARG A 308 -1.89 11.47 -12.15
C ARG A 308 -3.05 10.50 -11.87
N GLY A 309 -2.91 9.61 -10.90
CA GLY A 309 -3.90 8.55 -10.59
C GLY A 309 -5.18 9.04 -9.91
N GLY A 310 -5.45 10.34 -9.86
CA GLY A 310 -6.69 10.88 -9.31
C GLY A 310 -6.93 10.57 -7.83
N THR A 311 -8.20 10.64 -7.43
CA THR A 311 -8.68 10.26 -6.09
C THR A 311 -9.72 9.15 -6.26
N THR A 312 -9.79 8.26 -5.28
CA THR A 312 -10.82 7.21 -5.21
C THR A 312 -11.43 7.13 -3.82
N ILE A 313 -12.59 6.48 -3.69
CA ILE A 313 -13.27 6.26 -2.42
C ILE A 313 -12.60 5.13 -1.64
N THR A 314 -12.48 5.28 -0.32
CA THR A 314 -11.99 4.21 0.57
C THR A 314 -13.14 3.28 0.97
N THR A 315 -12.81 2.11 1.54
CA THR A 315 -13.80 1.23 2.18
C THR A 315 -14.58 1.93 3.30
N VAL A 316 -13.95 2.88 4.03
CA VAL A 316 -14.66 3.69 5.03
C VAL A 316 -15.67 4.63 4.34
N GLY A 317 -15.30 5.21 3.21
CA GLY A 317 -16.18 6.02 2.38
C GLY A 317 -17.38 5.25 1.81
N GLU A 318 -17.15 4.02 1.33
CA GLU A 318 -18.21 3.13 0.83
C GLU A 318 -19.23 2.81 1.94
N LYS A 319 -18.75 2.39 3.12
CA LYS A 319 -19.65 2.14 4.26
C LYS A 319 -20.35 3.39 4.76
N PHE A 320 -19.68 4.54 4.72
CA PHE A 320 -20.33 5.81 5.03
C PHE A 320 -21.53 6.06 4.11
N LEU A 321 -21.39 5.81 2.81
CA LEU A 321 -22.50 5.92 1.85
C LEU A 321 -23.60 4.90 2.11
N GLU A 322 -23.26 3.65 2.43
CA GLU A 322 -24.25 2.62 2.78
C GLU A 322 -25.13 3.07 3.96
N VAL A 323 -24.52 3.60 5.01
CA VAL A 323 -25.24 4.13 6.18
C VAL A 323 -26.11 5.35 5.82
N GLN A 324 -25.66 6.24 4.94
CA GLN A 324 -26.49 7.38 4.51
C GLN A 324 -27.64 6.97 3.58
N ARG A 325 -27.47 5.93 2.77
CA ARG A 325 -28.53 5.39 1.89
C ARG A 325 -29.61 4.62 2.65
N GLY A 326 -29.27 4.09 3.83
CA GLY A 326 -30.21 3.40 4.71
C GLY A 326 -31.04 4.30 5.62
N LYS A 327 -30.86 5.63 5.56
CA LYS A 327 -31.63 6.64 6.29
C LYS A 327 -32.71 7.24 5.40
#